data_AF-A0A0U3F746-F1
#
_entry.id   AF-A0A0U3F746-F1
#
_cell.length_a   1.000
_cell.length_b   1.000
_cell.length_c   1.000
_cell.angle_alpha   90.00
_cell.angle_beta   90.00
_cell.angle_gamma   90.00
#
_symmetry.space_group_name_H-M   'P 1'
#
loop_
_entity.id
_entity.type
_entity.pdbx_description
1 polymer ?
#
loop_
_entity_poly.entity_id
_entity_poly.type
_entity_poly.pdbx_seq_one_letter_code
_entity_poly.pdbx_strand_id
1 'polypeptide(L)'
;MTVDGYVKLRTNSKFRFKCTRKANCCRGGPNVSLTVFDVIRIAKYLGKHWSEIIPTYVKVIIADVVPFLALRGIRNECVFLRKGENGYECEIYPVRPMRCRLYPLIPSAPGSDVVYLDPKCPGVGSGPEREVPKETLEKYYEEVRIHYKLIMEKILEKGLEPREALEEVLDELWEEVKVEAPEGLPP
;
A
#
# COMPACT_ATOMS: atom_id res chain seq x y z
N MET A 1 -16.76 20.31 -3.21
CA MET A 1 -15.88 20.83 -2.15
C MET A 1 -14.56 20.08 -2.26
N THR A 2 -13.51 20.77 -2.69
CA THR A 2 -12.14 20.24 -2.77
C THR A 2 -11.54 20.27 -1.38
N VAL A 3 -11.17 19.12 -0.82
CA VAL A 3 -10.27 19.08 0.33
C VAL A 3 -8.86 19.18 -0.26
N ASP A 4 -8.09 20.20 0.10
CA ASP A 4 -6.66 20.35 -0.23
C ASP A 4 -6.27 20.20 -1.71
N GLY A 5 -7.15 20.62 -2.63
CA GLY A 5 -6.93 20.55 -4.07
C GLY A 5 -7.25 19.18 -4.71
N TYR A 6 -7.74 18.21 -3.96
CA TYR A 6 -8.22 16.93 -4.51
C TYR A 6 -9.63 17.05 -5.09
N VAL A 7 -9.91 16.29 -6.15
CA VAL A 7 -11.24 16.20 -6.78
C VAL A 7 -12.03 15.04 -6.17
N LYS A 8 -13.16 15.35 -5.52
CA LYS A 8 -14.03 14.33 -4.94
C LYS A 8 -14.81 13.59 -6.04
N LEU A 9 -14.73 12.26 -6.06
CA LEU A 9 -15.47 11.37 -6.95
C LEU A 9 -16.29 10.37 -6.14
N ARG A 10 -17.34 9.82 -6.76
CA ARG A 10 -18.07 8.66 -6.24
C ARG A 10 -17.49 7.37 -6.84
N THR A 11 -17.66 6.24 -6.18
CA THR A 11 -17.15 4.93 -6.66
C THR A 11 -17.83 4.43 -7.94
N ASN A 12 -18.98 5.00 -8.33
CA ASN A 12 -19.63 4.76 -9.62
C ASN A 12 -19.25 5.79 -10.70
N SER A 13 -18.35 6.73 -10.40
CA SER A 13 -17.91 7.75 -11.35
C SER A 13 -16.88 7.20 -12.33
N LYS A 14 -16.70 7.93 -13.44
CA LYS A 14 -15.63 7.72 -14.40
C LYS A 14 -14.64 8.88 -14.38
N PHE A 15 -13.40 8.62 -14.77
CA PHE A 15 -12.33 9.62 -14.86
C PHE A 15 -11.36 9.25 -15.98
N ARG A 16 -10.71 10.25 -16.59
CA ARG A 16 -9.67 10.00 -17.60
C ARG A 16 -8.32 9.80 -16.94
N PHE A 17 -7.68 8.67 -17.24
CA PHE A 17 -6.37 8.36 -16.70
C PHE A 17 -5.54 7.42 -17.58
N LYS A 18 -4.26 7.77 -17.74
CA LYS A 18 -3.19 6.90 -18.21
C LYS A 18 -1.93 7.14 -17.38
N CYS A 19 -1.45 6.10 -16.70
CA CYS A 19 -0.17 6.20 -15.99
C CYS A 19 0.94 6.53 -16.98
N THR A 20 1.69 7.61 -16.71
CA THR A 20 2.76 8.10 -17.58
C THR A 20 4.12 7.47 -17.26
N ARG A 21 4.19 6.61 -16.22
CA ARG A 21 5.42 5.97 -15.72
C ARG A 21 6.58 6.97 -15.44
N LYS A 22 6.26 8.23 -15.15
CA LYS A 22 7.25 9.27 -14.80
C LYS A 22 7.76 9.19 -13.35
N ALA A 23 7.24 8.23 -12.57
CA ALA A 23 7.56 8.02 -11.15
C ALA A 23 7.30 9.22 -10.23
N ASN A 24 6.47 10.20 -10.64
CA ASN A 24 6.12 11.34 -9.79
C ASN A 24 5.55 10.91 -8.42
N CYS A 25 4.73 9.85 -8.38
CA CYS A 25 4.16 9.29 -7.15
C CYS A 25 5.19 8.58 -6.25
N CYS A 26 6.37 8.26 -6.78
CA CYS A 26 7.46 7.61 -6.05
C CYS A 26 8.48 8.63 -5.52
N ARG A 27 8.32 9.93 -5.82
CA ARG A 27 9.22 11.01 -5.41
C ARG A 27 8.53 11.94 -4.40
N GLY A 28 9.32 12.61 -3.58
CA GLY A 28 8.82 13.51 -2.52
C GLY A 28 8.64 12.83 -1.15
N GLY A 29 9.30 11.68 -0.94
CA GLY A 29 9.11 10.82 0.23
C GLY A 29 7.83 9.99 0.11
N PRO A 30 7.90 8.65 0.08
CA PRO A 30 6.70 7.84 -0.12
C PRO A 30 5.77 7.94 1.09
N ASN A 31 4.70 8.71 0.97
CA ASN A 31 3.57 8.70 1.91
C ASN A 31 2.63 7.54 1.59
N VAL A 32 3.19 6.34 1.44
CA VAL A 32 2.47 5.12 1.08
C VAL A 32 2.31 4.29 2.34
N SER A 33 1.11 4.32 2.91
CA SER A 33 0.75 3.42 4.00
C SER A 33 0.64 1.98 3.50
N LEU A 34 0.99 1.04 4.37
CA LEU A 34 0.96 -0.39 4.12
C LEU A 34 0.00 -1.07 5.11
N THR A 35 -0.63 -2.15 4.67
CA THR A 35 -1.21 -3.15 5.57
C THR A 35 -0.19 -4.24 5.89
N VAL A 36 -0.46 -5.07 6.89
CA VAL A 36 0.33 -6.29 7.15
C VAL A 36 0.35 -7.21 5.91
N PHE A 37 -0.73 -7.26 5.14
CA PHE A 37 -0.80 -8.03 3.90
C PHE A 37 0.12 -7.48 2.81
N ASP A 38 0.28 -6.15 2.70
CA ASP A 38 1.28 -5.57 1.81
C ASP A 38 2.70 -6.02 2.19
N VAL A 39 3.02 -6.05 3.49
CA VAL A 39 4.34 -6.51 3.98
C VAL A 39 4.57 -7.97 3.59
N ILE A 40 3.62 -8.86 3.84
CA ILE A 40 3.72 -10.29 3.50
C ILE A 40 3.90 -10.49 1.99
N ARG A 41 3.13 -9.78 1.16
CA ARG A 41 3.29 -9.86 -0.31
C ARG A 41 4.67 -9.41 -0.77
N ILE A 42 5.18 -8.33 -0.22
CA ILE A 42 6.53 -7.82 -0.54
C ILE A 42 7.59 -8.82 -0.09
N ALA A 43 7.46 -9.36 1.12
CA ALA A 43 8.37 -10.35 1.69
C ALA A 43 8.47 -11.61 0.82
N LYS A 44 7.33 -12.21 0.43
CA LYS A 44 7.30 -13.37 -0.48
C LYS A 44 7.96 -13.07 -1.81
N TYR A 45 7.64 -11.94 -2.43
CA TYR A 45 8.18 -11.57 -3.73
C TYR A 45 9.70 -11.38 -3.71
N LEU A 46 10.24 -10.85 -2.62
CA LEU A 46 11.68 -10.66 -2.45
C LEU A 46 12.40 -11.92 -1.95
N GLY A 47 11.68 -12.99 -1.63
CA GLY A 47 12.23 -14.22 -1.06
C GLY A 47 12.86 -13.99 0.32
N LYS A 48 12.31 -13.07 1.12
CA LYS A 48 12.84 -12.71 2.45
C LYS A 48 11.77 -12.84 3.52
N HIS A 49 12.20 -13.10 4.75
CA HIS A 49 11.28 -13.07 5.88
C HIS A 49 10.75 -11.66 6.12
N TRP A 50 9.52 -11.52 6.64
CA TRP A 50 8.96 -10.19 6.94
C TRP A 50 9.86 -9.40 7.91
N SER A 51 10.54 -10.08 8.83
CA SER A 51 11.45 -9.47 9.80
C SER A 51 12.72 -8.88 9.17
N GLU A 52 13.08 -9.32 7.96
CA GLU A 52 14.15 -8.69 7.17
C GLU A 52 13.63 -7.51 6.34
N ILE A 53 12.33 -7.52 6.00
CA ILE A 53 11.69 -6.47 5.21
C ILE A 53 11.47 -5.21 6.04
N ILE A 54 10.93 -5.36 7.26
CA ILE A 54 10.54 -4.22 8.10
C ILE A 54 11.70 -3.24 8.35
N PRO A 55 12.88 -3.66 8.82
CA PRO A 55 13.99 -2.76 9.14
C PRO A 55 14.54 -2.03 7.91
N THR A 56 14.46 -2.66 6.74
CA THR A 56 15.09 -2.17 5.50
C THR A 56 14.15 -1.27 4.69
N TYR A 57 12.91 -1.72 4.47
CA TYR A 57 12.01 -1.13 3.48
C TYR A 57 10.81 -0.40 4.09
N VAL A 58 10.52 -0.63 5.37
CA VAL A 58 9.34 -0.10 6.04
C VAL A 58 9.75 0.86 7.15
N LYS A 59 8.90 1.85 7.39
CA LYS A 59 8.94 2.72 8.56
C LYS A 59 7.74 2.36 9.41
N VAL A 60 8.01 1.90 10.63
CA VAL A 60 6.98 1.68 11.66
C VAL A 60 6.88 2.97 12.47
N ILE A 61 5.67 3.54 12.57
CA ILE A 61 5.38 4.74 13.33
C ILE A 61 4.31 4.35 14.36
N ILE A 62 4.62 4.46 15.63
CA ILE A 62 3.65 4.21 16.70
C ILE A 62 3.07 5.56 17.10
N ALA A 63 1.76 5.72 16.93
CA ALA A 63 1.03 6.91 17.36
C ALA A 63 0.01 6.47 18.42
N ASP A 64 0.31 6.82 19.68
CA ASP A 64 -0.38 6.27 20.84
C ASP A 64 -0.33 4.73 20.83
N VAL A 65 -1.47 4.05 20.84
CA VAL A 65 -1.54 2.58 20.78
C VAL A 65 -1.59 2.02 19.35
N VAL A 66 -1.51 2.84 18.30
CA VAL A 66 -1.70 2.40 16.92
C VAL A 66 -0.39 2.36 16.15
N PRO A 67 0.07 1.18 15.67
CA PRO A 67 1.24 1.07 14.80
C PRO A 67 0.84 1.30 13.34
N PHE A 68 1.48 2.28 12.69
CA PHE A 68 1.34 2.59 11.28
C PHE A 68 2.57 2.11 10.50
N LEU A 69 2.32 1.45 9.37
CA LEU A 69 3.35 1.04 8.43
C LEU A 69 3.37 1.97 7.22
N ALA A 70 4.55 2.43 6.84
CA ALA A 70 4.75 3.19 5.61
C ALA A 70 6.00 2.72 4.87
N LEU A 71 6.01 2.81 3.55
CA LEU A 71 7.25 2.60 2.79
C LEU A 71 8.32 3.60 3.24
N ARG A 72 9.57 3.14 3.30
CA ARG A 72 10.71 3.99 3.59
C ARG A 72 11.07 4.83 2.36
N GLY A 73 11.48 6.07 2.61
CA GLY A 73 12.09 6.95 1.62
C GLY A 73 13.62 6.98 1.73
N ILE A 74 14.32 6.93 0.61
CA ILE A 74 15.78 7.15 0.52
C ILE A 74 15.99 8.33 -0.43
N ARG A 75 16.68 9.39 0.05
CA ARG A 75 16.93 10.62 -0.73
C ARG A 75 15.65 11.21 -1.35
N ASN A 76 14.57 11.26 -0.58
CA ASN A 76 13.23 11.70 -1.00
C ASN A 76 12.58 10.88 -2.11
N GLU A 77 13.04 9.65 -2.38
CA GLU A 77 12.44 8.71 -3.32
C GLU A 77 12.01 7.43 -2.59
N CYS A 78 11.04 6.70 -3.14
CA CYS A 78 10.64 5.40 -2.63
C CYS A 78 11.82 4.42 -2.63
N VAL A 79 11.99 3.64 -1.56
CA VAL A 79 13.06 2.63 -1.43
C VAL A 79 13.10 1.61 -2.59
N PHE A 80 11.95 1.34 -3.23
CA PHE A 80 11.84 0.42 -4.36
C PHE A 80 11.96 1.08 -5.73
N LEU A 81 12.20 2.40 -5.78
CA LEU A 81 12.43 3.10 -7.04
C LEU A 81 13.84 2.77 -7.54
N ARG A 82 13.95 2.43 -8.83
CA ARG A 82 15.21 2.23 -9.54
C ARG A 82 15.22 3.11 -10.78
N LYS A 83 16.43 3.47 -11.21
CA LYS A 83 16.67 4.06 -12.54
C LYS A 83 17.12 2.93 -13.45
N GLY A 84 16.32 2.63 -14.47
CA GLY A 84 16.65 1.69 -15.54
C GLY A 84 17.02 2.42 -16.83
N GLU A 85 17.32 1.67 -17.88
CA GLU A 85 17.69 2.21 -19.20
C GLU A 85 16.57 3.06 -19.82
N ASN A 86 15.31 2.69 -19.54
CA ASN A 86 14.12 3.36 -20.06
C ASN A 86 13.48 4.36 -19.08
N GLY A 87 14.24 4.79 -18.06
CA GLY A 87 13.79 5.78 -17.08
C GLY A 87 13.65 5.20 -15.67
N TYR A 88 12.44 5.23 -15.11
CA TYR A 88 12.19 4.84 -13.72
C TYR A 88 11.38 3.56 -13.63
N GLU A 89 11.81 2.66 -12.76
CA GLU A 89 11.20 1.35 -12.56
C GLU A 89 10.96 1.08 -11.08
N CYS A 90 9.94 0.29 -10.78
CA CYS A 90 9.66 -0.15 -9.42
C CYS A 90 10.04 -1.62 -9.31
N GLU A 91 11.00 -1.92 -8.44
CA GLU A 91 11.54 -3.27 -8.24
C GLU A 91 10.47 -4.28 -7.81
N ILE A 92 9.44 -3.82 -7.10
CA ILE A 92 8.31 -4.62 -6.63
C ILE A 92 7.01 -4.35 -7.40
N TYR A 93 7.09 -3.87 -8.65
CA TYR A 93 5.89 -3.47 -9.42
C TYR A 93 4.74 -4.50 -9.45
N PRO A 94 4.99 -5.83 -9.57
CA PRO A 94 3.94 -6.85 -9.56
C PRO A 94 3.22 -6.98 -8.23
N VAL A 95 3.92 -6.74 -7.11
CA VAL A 95 3.39 -6.83 -5.74
C VAL A 95 3.26 -5.48 -5.04
N ARG A 96 3.25 -4.39 -5.82
CA ARG A 96 3.14 -3.03 -5.28
C ARG A 96 1.96 -2.90 -4.31
N PRO A 97 2.11 -2.08 -3.25
CA PRO A 97 1.07 -1.93 -2.23
C PRO A 97 -0.28 -1.53 -2.80
N MET A 98 -1.37 -1.87 -2.11
CA MET A 98 -2.72 -1.52 -2.56
C MET A 98 -2.89 -0.01 -2.80
N ARG A 99 -2.30 0.83 -1.95
CA ARG A 99 -2.24 2.29 -2.14
C ARG A 99 -1.57 2.69 -3.46
N CYS A 100 -0.48 2.05 -3.84
CA CYS A 100 0.20 2.29 -5.12
C CYS A 100 -0.62 1.80 -6.32
N ARG A 101 -1.45 0.77 -6.16
CA ARG A 101 -2.35 0.28 -7.24
C ARG A 101 -3.50 1.24 -7.49
N LEU A 102 -4.02 1.86 -6.43
CA LEU A 102 -5.17 2.75 -6.49
C LEU A 102 -4.81 4.17 -6.96
N TYR A 103 -3.58 4.62 -6.72
CA TYR A 103 -3.13 5.95 -7.17
C TYR A 103 -3.37 6.15 -8.69
N PRO A 104 -4.00 7.27 -9.12
CA PRO A 104 -4.17 8.56 -8.42
C PRO A 104 -5.43 8.69 -7.55
N LEU A 105 -6.18 7.60 -7.34
CA LEU A 105 -7.33 7.61 -6.46
C LEU A 105 -6.88 7.37 -5.01
N ILE A 106 -7.40 8.21 -4.12
CA ILE A 106 -7.19 8.19 -2.68
C ILE A 106 -8.51 7.75 -2.04
N PRO A 107 -8.61 6.50 -1.58
CA PRO A 107 -9.74 6.01 -0.81
C PRO A 107 -10.07 6.92 0.38
N SER A 108 -11.34 7.28 0.59
CA SER A 108 -11.76 8.13 1.72
C SER A 108 -11.79 7.35 3.04
N ALA A 109 -12.58 6.28 3.12
CA ALA A 109 -12.70 5.42 4.30
C ALA A 109 -13.35 4.08 3.92
N PRO A 110 -13.05 2.97 4.63
CA PRO A 110 -13.75 1.70 4.43
C PRO A 110 -15.26 1.85 4.53
N GLY A 111 -15.99 1.40 3.51
CA GLY A 111 -17.46 1.52 3.42
C GLY A 111 -17.96 2.84 2.84
N SER A 112 -17.08 3.79 2.56
CA SER A 112 -17.45 5.00 1.82
C SER A 112 -17.52 4.74 0.33
N ASP A 113 -18.50 5.37 -0.33
CA ASP A 113 -18.60 5.47 -1.78
C ASP A 113 -17.81 6.66 -2.35
N VAL A 114 -16.95 7.28 -1.54
CA VAL A 114 -16.15 8.45 -1.91
C VAL A 114 -14.68 8.07 -2.10
N VAL A 115 -14.10 8.56 -3.20
CA VAL A 115 -12.66 8.59 -3.44
C VAL A 115 -12.24 9.98 -3.85
N TYR A 116 -10.99 10.33 -3.58
CA TYR A 116 -10.41 11.61 -3.96
C TYR A 116 -9.38 11.40 -5.06
N LEU A 117 -9.50 12.12 -6.17
CA LEU A 117 -8.56 12.08 -7.27
C LEU A 117 -7.49 13.16 -7.06
N ASP A 118 -6.22 12.76 -7.13
CA ASP A 118 -5.06 13.65 -7.08
C ASP A 118 -4.74 14.26 -8.44
N PRO A 119 -5.06 15.55 -8.70
CA PRO A 119 -4.75 16.19 -9.97
C PRO A 119 -3.25 16.45 -10.16
N LYS A 120 -2.41 16.31 -9.12
CA LYS A 120 -0.94 16.43 -9.25
C LYS A 120 -0.35 15.26 -10.02
N CYS A 121 -1.09 14.15 -10.15
CA CYS A 121 -0.68 13.07 -11.02
C CYS A 121 -0.72 13.51 -12.49
N PRO A 122 0.41 13.47 -13.23
CA PRO A 122 0.46 13.92 -14.63
C PRO A 122 -0.34 13.03 -15.59
N GLY A 123 -0.82 11.88 -15.13
CA GLY A 123 -1.68 11.00 -15.91
C GLY A 123 -3.16 11.36 -15.85
N VAL A 124 -3.58 12.21 -14.91
CA VAL A 124 -4.98 12.62 -14.74
C VAL A 124 -5.41 13.53 -15.88
N GLY A 125 -6.62 13.29 -16.40
CA GLY A 125 -7.15 14.01 -17.57
C GLY A 125 -6.62 13.48 -18.91
N SER A 126 -5.62 12.59 -18.89
CA SER A 126 -5.02 11.99 -20.09
C SER A 126 -5.55 10.57 -20.35
N GLY A 127 -5.49 10.13 -21.60
CA GLY A 127 -5.83 8.76 -21.98
C GLY A 127 -7.34 8.45 -21.95
N PRO A 128 -7.69 7.15 -21.90
CA PRO A 128 -9.07 6.72 -21.96
C PRO A 128 -9.80 7.05 -20.65
N GLU A 129 -11.12 7.18 -20.77
CA GLU A 129 -12.00 7.18 -19.61
C GLU A 129 -12.01 5.79 -18.96
N ARG A 130 -11.97 5.76 -17.64
CA ARG A 130 -11.93 4.57 -16.81
C ARG A 130 -12.93 4.69 -15.68
N GLU A 131 -13.47 3.56 -15.26
CA GLU A 131 -14.24 3.46 -14.02
C GLU A 131 -13.31 3.43 -12.81
N VAL A 132 -13.81 3.86 -11.66
CA VAL A 132 -13.14 3.60 -10.38
C VAL A 132 -13.04 2.07 -10.19
N PRO A 133 -11.84 1.52 -9.92
CA PRO A 133 -11.64 0.07 -9.81
C PRO A 133 -12.22 -0.48 -8.50
N LYS A 134 -13.53 -0.72 -8.47
CA LYS A 134 -14.30 -1.09 -7.27
C LYS A 134 -13.73 -2.32 -6.57
N GLU A 135 -13.43 -3.38 -7.32
CA GLU A 135 -12.88 -4.63 -6.75
C GLU A 135 -11.55 -4.39 -6.02
N THR A 136 -10.62 -3.62 -6.63
CA THR A 136 -9.35 -3.28 -5.99
C THR A 136 -9.56 -2.39 -4.75
N LEU A 137 -10.54 -1.48 -4.81
CA LEU A 137 -10.88 -0.61 -3.70
C LEU A 137 -11.50 -1.39 -2.52
N GLU A 138 -12.40 -2.31 -2.80
CA GLU A 138 -13.04 -3.19 -1.83
C GLU A 138 -12.02 -4.09 -1.14
N LYS A 139 -11.14 -4.72 -1.92
CA LYS A 139 -10.01 -5.50 -1.38
C LYS A 139 -9.10 -4.67 -0.49
N TYR A 140 -8.77 -3.44 -0.88
CA TYR A 140 -7.98 -2.54 -0.03
C TYR A 140 -8.70 -2.25 1.30
N TYR A 141 -10.01 -1.96 1.25
CA TYR A 141 -10.78 -1.70 2.46
C TYR A 141 -10.93 -2.91 3.36
N GLU A 142 -11.08 -4.10 2.80
CA GLU A 142 -11.04 -5.35 3.54
C GLU A 142 -9.70 -5.54 4.25
N GLU A 143 -8.58 -5.41 3.53
CA GLU A 143 -7.25 -5.51 4.13
C GLU A 143 -7.02 -4.49 5.25
N VAL A 144 -7.49 -3.26 5.08
CA VAL A 144 -7.41 -2.22 6.13
C VAL A 144 -8.22 -2.62 7.36
N ARG A 145 -9.45 -3.12 7.19
CA ARG A 145 -10.29 -3.55 8.32
C ARG A 145 -9.64 -4.69 9.08
N ILE A 146 -9.17 -5.72 8.37
CA ILE A 146 -8.56 -6.89 8.99
C ILE A 146 -7.23 -6.49 9.66
N HIS A 147 -6.40 -5.70 8.99
CA HIS A 147 -5.14 -5.18 9.55
C HIS A 147 -5.34 -4.51 10.92
N TYR A 148 -6.26 -3.54 11.00
CA TYR A 148 -6.51 -2.86 12.26
C TYR A 148 -7.20 -3.76 13.28
N LYS A 149 -8.15 -4.60 12.85
CA LYS A 149 -8.82 -5.54 13.77
C LYS A 149 -7.80 -6.44 14.46
N LEU A 150 -6.96 -7.14 13.69
CA LEU A 150 -6.00 -8.09 14.24
C LEU A 150 -5.04 -7.43 15.22
N ILE A 151 -4.45 -6.29 14.84
CA ILE A 151 -3.49 -5.58 15.69
C ILE A 151 -4.17 -5.05 16.96
N MET A 152 -5.32 -4.37 16.82
CA MET A 152 -5.99 -3.77 17.97
C MET A 152 -6.56 -4.81 18.93
N GLU A 153 -6.95 -5.99 18.45
CA GLU A 153 -7.35 -7.11 19.31
C GLU A 153 -6.18 -7.57 20.20
N LYS A 154 -4.97 -7.73 19.64
CA LYS A 154 -3.77 -8.04 20.43
C LYS A 154 -3.45 -6.96 21.48
N ILE A 155 -3.59 -5.69 21.13
CA ILE A 155 -3.24 -4.59 22.03
C ILE A 155 -4.29 -4.43 23.14
N LEU A 156 -5.56 -4.33 22.76
CA LEU A 156 -6.63 -3.97 23.69
C LEU A 156 -7.11 -5.15 24.53
N GLU A 157 -7.05 -6.38 24.00
CA GLU A 157 -7.56 -7.56 24.69
C GLU A 157 -6.44 -8.40 25.32
N LYS A 158 -5.28 -8.51 24.65
CA LYS A 158 -4.13 -9.26 25.20
C LYS A 158 -3.11 -8.37 25.92
N GLY A 159 -3.23 -7.04 25.84
CA GLY A 159 -2.34 -6.11 26.52
C GLY A 159 -0.91 -6.05 25.96
N LEU A 160 -0.71 -6.42 24.68
CA LEU A 160 0.60 -6.35 24.05
C LEU A 160 0.99 -4.91 23.71
N GLU A 161 2.29 -4.62 23.78
CA GLU A 161 2.82 -3.35 23.26
C GLU A 161 2.57 -3.26 21.74
N PRO A 162 2.33 -2.06 21.17
CA PRO A 162 1.93 -1.93 19.76
C PRO A 162 2.91 -2.54 18.76
N ARG A 163 4.20 -2.53 19.08
CA ARG A 163 5.23 -3.16 18.25
C ARG A 163 5.14 -4.68 18.29
N GLU A 164 4.97 -5.26 19.47
CA GLU A 164 4.86 -6.71 19.67
C GLU A 164 3.58 -7.24 19.04
N ALA A 165 2.46 -6.54 19.21
CA ALA A 165 1.20 -6.87 18.55
C ALA A 165 1.31 -6.92 17.02
N LEU A 166 2.00 -5.94 16.42
CA LEU A 166 2.26 -5.91 14.98
C LEU A 166 3.12 -7.10 14.54
N GLU A 167 4.16 -7.43 15.29
CA GLU A 167 5.06 -8.54 14.97
C GLU A 167 4.37 -9.90 15.12
N GLU A 168 3.56 -10.11 16.18
CA GLU A 168 2.75 -11.32 16.35
C GLU A 168 1.78 -11.52 15.18
N VAL A 169 1.10 -10.46 14.73
CA VAL A 169 0.20 -10.55 13.55
C VAL A 169 0.97 -10.88 12.27
N LEU A 170 2.18 -10.33 12.10
CA LEU A 170 3.01 -10.64 10.93
C LEU A 170 3.51 -12.08 10.96
N ASP A 171 3.87 -12.61 12.12
CA ASP A 171 4.23 -14.03 12.29
C ASP A 171 3.04 -14.95 12.00
N GLU A 172 1.87 -14.69 12.57
CA GLU A 172 0.65 -15.47 12.31
C GLU A 172 0.34 -15.53 10.80
N LEU A 173 0.33 -14.37 10.13
CA LEU A 173 0.08 -14.30 8.68
C LEU A 173 1.19 -14.95 7.85
N TRP A 174 2.44 -14.89 8.30
CA TRP A 174 3.54 -15.51 7.59
C TRP A 174 3.48 -17.04 7.66
N GLU A 175 3.12 -17.60 8.82
CA GLU A 175 2.94 -19.05 8.98
C GLU A 175 1.74 -19.57 8.18
N GLU A 176 0.60 -18.87 8.18
CA GLU A 176 -0.56 -19.22 7.34
C GLU A 176 -0.18 -19.32 5.86
N VAL A 177 0.68 -18.43 5.40
CA VAL A 177 1.05 -18.31 3.99
C VAL A 177 2.22 -19.23 3.59
N LYS A 178 3.02 -19.73 4.55
CA LYS A 178 4.01 -20.80 4.31
C LYS A 178 3.36 -22.12 3.90
N VAL A 179 2.09 -22.35 4.28
CA VAL A 179 1.33 -23.53 3.88
C VAL A 179 0.99 -23.50 2.37
N GLU A 180 1.07 -22.33 1.72
CA GLU A 180 0.80 -22.12 0.30
C GLU A 180 2.04 -21.62 -0.47
N ALA A 181 3.15 -22.35 -0.41
CA ALA A 181 4.21 -22.20 -1.41
C ALA A 181 3.92 -23.15 -2.59
N PRO A 182 3.38 -22.66 -3.73
CA PRO A 182 3.31 -23.48 -4.93
C PRO A 182 4.72 -23.72 -5.48
N GLU A 183 4.99 -24.97 -5.87
CA GLU A 183 6.18 -25.33 -6.65
C GLU A 183 6.29 -24.44 -7.90
N GLY A 184 7.48 -23.90 -8.16
CA GLY A 184 7.81 -23.33 -9.47
C GLY A 184 7.78 -21.79 -9.62
N LEU A 185 8.15 -21.02 -8.59
CA LEU A 185 8.55 -19.63 -8.84
C LEU A 185 9.92 -19.61 -9.55
N PRO A 186 10.04 -19.03 -10.77
CA PRO A 186 11.32 -18.90 -11.45
C PRO A 186 12.23 -17.87 -10.75
N PRO A 187 13.55 -17.96 -10.94
CA PRO A 187 14.54 -17.12 -10.29
C PRO A 187 14.38 -15.62 -10.58
#